data_AF-A0A2V9MFH6-F1
#
_entry.id   AF-A0A2V9MFH6-F1
#
_cell.length_a   1.000
_cell.length_b   1.000
_cell.length_c   1.000
_cell.angle_alpha   90.00
_cell.angle_beta   90.00
_cell.angle_gamma   90.00
#
_symmetry.space_group_name_H-M   'P 1'
#
loop_
_entity.id
_entity.type
_entity.pdbx_description
1 polymer ?
#
loop_
_entity_poly.entity_id
_entity_poly.type
_entity_poly.pdbx_seq_one_letter_code
_entity_poly.pdbx_strand_id
1 'polypeptide(L)'
;MICSSPPGSPGARSTQNGTLEILDRLFKALNASDISYCQWKSNFALERVLSGEKDDVDLLVDRRSLSQVITILLGLGYKPAIVKSEPQPPNVFHYYGFDQQIDHLVHLHLYGAVYTGESFINSHLLPFDVMLLASGRTIDGVKVPSKAAELVCFTLKVFVKYGSLLDLIYLLRETHEIEAEARWLLADNDLSEALRLVEKYCPVIEEQLFVKCVSTLSAPTSLVKRLRVAWQVRRRLKIYSRYSRLQRLSAYIRLFWGHGRRRLAGNKKSKLLHSGGAIVAFVGPEASGKSTLVWECSHWLGSVFTVKTVHAGKPPASWLTAPAKHLLPLLRHFLPHFRTTRLESRAFPANAT
;
A
#
# COMPACT_ATOMS: atom_id res chain seq x y z
N MET A 1 -45.58 -23.67 -12.42
CA MET A 1 -44.93 -22.34 -12.47
C MET A 1 -44.01 -22.28 -11.27
N ILE A 2 -42.75 -22.67 -11.46
CA ILE A 2 -41.75 -22.88 -10.39
C ILE A 2 -40.67 -21.83 -10.63
N CYS A 3 -40.60 -20.83 -9.75
CA CYS A 3 -39.56 -19.80 -9.78
C CYS A 3 -38.42 -20.24 -8.87
N SER A 4 -37.28 -20.54 -9.49
CA SER A 4 -36.02 -20.91 -8.84
C SER A 4 -35.33 -19.67 -8.28
N SER A 5 -34.92 -19.74 -7.01
CA SER A 5 -34.08 -18.75 -6.33
C SER A 5 -32.68 -18.64 -6.96
N PRO A 6 -32.04 -17.45 -6.94
CA PRO A 6 -30.67 -17.30 -7.41
C PRO A 6 -29.67 -17.95 -6.43
N PRO A 7 -28.52 -18.44 -6.93
CA PRO A 7 -27.51 -19.10 -6.09
C PRO A 7 -26.86 -18.09 -5.14
N GLY A 8 -26.76 -18.49 -3.88
CA GLY A 8 -26.21 -17.70 -2.78
C GLY A 8 -24.79 -17.21 -3.04
N SER A 9 -24.58 -15.94 -2.73
CA SER A 9 -23.29 -15.33 -2.49
C SER A 9 -22.49 -16.16 -1.47
N PRO A 10 -21.18 -16.39 -1.68
CA PRO A 10 -20.35 -17.05 -0.68
C PRO A 10 -20.36 -16.19 0.59
N GLY A 11 -20.67 -16.84 1.71
CA GLY A 11 -21.12 -16.22 2.94
C GLY A 11 -20.22 -15.11 3.46
N ALA A 12 -20.86 -14.03 3.89
CA ALA A 12 -20.33 -13.15 4.93
C ALA A 12 -19.95 -14.03 6.13
N ARG A 13 -18.67 -14.38 6.24
CA ARG A 13 -18.12 -14.99 7.44
C ARG A 13 -18.20 -13.95 8.55
N SER A 14 -18.73 -14.40 9.68
CA SER A 14 -18.89 -13.68 10.93
C SER A 14 -17.77 -12.67 11.21
N THR A 15 -18.16 -11.43 11.44
CA THR A 15 -17.40 -10.42 12.19
C THR A 15 -16.99 -11.00 13.55
N GLN A 16 -15.79 -11.58 13.62
CA GLN A 16 -15.06 -11.65 14.87
C GLN A 16 -14.19 -10.39 14.91
N ASN A 17 -14.54 -9.48 15.84
CA ASN A 17 -13.73 -8.33 16.21
C ASN A 17 -12.44 -8.83 16.86
N GLY A 18 -11.50 -9.29 16.04
CA GLY A 18 -10.22 -9.84 16.47
C GLY A 18 -9.09 -9.26 15.63
N THR A 19 -7.94 -9.07 16.26
CA THR A 19 -6.70 -8.73 15.54
C THR A 19 -6.33 -9.91 14.64
N LEU A 20 -5.91 -9.64 13.41
CA LEU A 20 -5.42 -10.66 12.48
C LEU A 20 -4.34 -11.53 13.13
N GLU A 21 -4.41 -12.85 12.94
CA GLU A 21 -3.50 -13.80 13.57
C GLU A 21 -2.04 -13.47 13.25
N ILE A 22 -1.76 -13.12 12.00
CA ILE A 22 -0.40 -12.76 11.57
C ILE A 22 0.11 -11.48 12.26
N LEU A 23 -0.78 -10.52 12.55
CA LEU A 23 -0.45 -9.29 13.26
C LEU A 23 -0.28 -9.53 14.76
N ASP A 24 -1.16 -10.32 15.37
CA ASP A 24 -1.03 -10.72 16.77
C ASP A 24 0.31 -11.44 17.03
N ARG A 25 0.68 -12.39 16.16
CA ARG A 25 1.97 -13.08 16.21
C ARG A 25 3.14 -12.12 16.03
N LEU A 26 3.03 -11.15 15.14
CA LEU A 26 4.04 -10.11 14.95
C LEU A 26 4.22 -9.29 16.23
N PHE A 27 3.16 -8.71 16.78
CA PHE A 27 3.27 -7.87 17.97
C PHE A 27 3.75 -8.65 19.20
N LYS A 28 3.29 -9.90 19.39
CA LYS A 28 3.82 -10.78 20.43
C LYS A 28 5.32 -11.03 20.28
N ALA A 29 5.80 -11.31 19.07
CA ALA A 29 7.22 -11.54 18.81
C ALA A 29 8.07 -10.27 19.03
N LEU A 30 7.57 -9.11 18.63
CA LEU A 30 8.22 -7.81 18.87
C LEU A 30 8.29 -7.48 20.36
N ASN A 31 7.21 -7.72 21.10
CA ASN A 31 7.16 -7.51 22.54
C ASN A 31 8.08 -8.47 23.30
N ALA A 32 8.06 -9.76 22.95
CA ALA A 32 8.92 -10.77 23.57
C ALA A 32 10.42 -10.52 23.31
N SER A 33 10.75 -9.87 22.20
CA SER A 33 12.12 -9.51 21.83
C SER A 33 12.53 -8.11 22.31
N ASP A 34 11.69 -7.46 23.14
CA ASP A 34 11.85 -6.08 23.63
C ASP A 34 12.22 -5.06 22.53
N ILE A 35 11.56 -5.17 21.38
CA ILE A 35 11.77 -4.21 20.29
C ILE A 35 11.17 -2.85 20.68
N SER A 36 11.95 -1.79 20.48
CA SER A 36 11.46 -0.42 20.49
C SER A 36 10.72 -0.15 19.17
N TYR A 37 9.39 -0.25 19.22
CA TYR A 37 8.50 -0.02 18.09
C TYR A 37 7.24 0.72 18.51
N CYS A 38 6.55 1.31 17.54
CA CYS A 38 5.15 1.69 17.69
C CYS A 38 4.39 1.65 16.34
N GLN A 39 3.08 1.37 16.38
CA GLN A 39 2.18 1.71 15.29
C GLN A 39 2.00 3.22 15.33
N TRP A 40 2.48 3.94 14.31
CA TRP A 40 2.62 5.40 14.39
C TRP A 40 1.65 6.22 13.52
N LYS A 41 0.78 5.60 12.73
CA LYS A 41 -0.16 6.33 11.86
C LYS A 41 -1.60 5.85 12.01
N SER A 42 -2.51 6.83 12.07
CA SER A 42 -3.96 6.58 12.05
C SER A 42 -4.41 5.67 13.20
N ASN A 43 -3.90 5.89 14.42
CA ASN A 43 -4.33 5.10 15.58
C ASN A 43 -5.79 5.34 15.94
N PHE A 44 -6.38 6.46 15.49
CA PHE A 44 -7.82 6.69 15.52
C PHE A 44 -8.63 5.55 14.87
N ALA A 45 -8.05 4.86 13.88
CA ALA A 45 -8.65 3.72 13.19
C ALA A 45 -7.88 2.41 13.46
N LEU A 46 -7.20 2.30 14.61
CA LEU A 46 -6.34 1.15 14.92
C LEU A 46 -7.11 -0.17 14.84
N GLU A 47 -8.30 -0.26 15.42
CA GLU A 47 -9.13 -1.47 15.40
C GLU A 47 -9.41 -1.95 13.96
N ARG A 48 -9.70 -1.02 13.05
CA ARG A 48 -9.94 -1.30 11.62
C ARG A 48 -8.68 -1.74 10.89
N VAL A 49 -7.52 -1.27 11.32
CA VAL A 49 -6.21 -1.74 10.80
C VAL A 49 -5.93 -3.15 11.32
N LEU A 50 -6.20 -3.40 12.60
CA LEU A 50 -5.95 -4.69 13.23
C LEU A 50 -6.93 -5.78 12.78
N SER A 51 -8.16 -5.42 12.38
CA SER A 51 -9.15 -6.36 11.83
C SER A 51 -8.97 -6.66 10.34
N GLY A 52 -8.08 -5.94 9.65
CA GLY A 52 -7.88 -6.07 8.21
C GLY A 52 -8.90 -5.31 7.35
N GLU A 53 -9.77 -4.49 7.93
CA GLU A 53 -10.65 -3.58 7.16
C GLU A 53 -9.87 -2.48 6.43
N LYS A 54 -8.68 -2.16 6.93
CA LYS A 54 -7.76 -1.19 6.32
C LYS A 54 -6.42 -1.89 6.01
N ASP A 55 -6.01 -1.80 4.76
CA ASP A 55 -4.96 -2.67 4.18
C ASP A 55 -3.55 -2.50 4.79
N ASP A 56 -3.22 -1.31 5.30
CA ASP A 56 -1.84 -0.93 5.61
C ASP A 56 -1.59 -0.80 7.12
N VAL A 57 -0.61 -1.54 7.62
CA VAL A 57 -0.06 -1.39 8.97
C VAL A 57 1.23 -0.57 8.89
N ASP A 58 1.28 0.60 9.55
CA ASP A 58 2.46 1.46 9.59
C ASP A 58 3.24 1.27 10.91
N LEU A 59 4.35 0.52 10.85
CA LEU A 59 5.20 0.22 12.01
C LEU A 59 6.46 1.06 11.99
N LEU A 60 6.66 1.91 13.00
CA LEU A 60 7.92 2.61 13.24
C LEU A 60 8.77 1.79 14.20
N VAL A 61 10.04 1.60 13.87
CA VAL A 61 11.00 0.89 14.72
C VAL A 61 12.27 1.70 14.88
N ASP A 62 12.95 1.51 16.01
CA ASP A 62 14.30 2.03 16.17
C ASP A 62 15.22 1.44 15.10
N ARG A 63 16.03 2.30 14.46
CA ARG A 63 16.97 1.88 13.41
C ARG A 63 17.94 0.79 13.88
N ARG A 64 18.31 0.81 15.16
CA ARG A 64 19.21 -0.18 15.78
C ARG A 64 18.59 -1.57 15.82
N SER A 65 17.26 -1.66 15.84
CA SER A 65 16.52 -2.93 15.88
C SER A 65 16.06 -3.42 14.51
N LEU A 66 16.33 -2.67 13.42
CA LEU A 66 15.83 -3.02 12.07
C LEU A 66 16.22 -4.44 11.64
N SER A 67 17.47 -4.84 11.84
CA SER A 67 17.95 -6.19 11.46
C SER A 67 17.19 -7.30 12.20
N GLN A 68 16.95 -7.12 13.49
CA GLN A 68 16.21 -8.06 14.32
C GLN A 68 14.74 -8.13 13.91
N VAL A 69 14.10 -6.98 13.65
CA VAL A 69 12.72 -6.92 13.18
C VAL A 69 12.56 -7.59 11.82
N ILE A 70 13.49 -7.37 10.88
CA ILE A 70 13.49 -8.06 9.59
C ILE A 70 13.57 -9.58 9.80
N THR A 71 14.41 -10.04 10.72
CA THR A 71 14.51 -11.47 11.04
C THR A 71 13.19 -12.04 11.58
N ILE A 72 12.52 -11.32 12.49
CA ILE A 72 11.20 -11.69 13.00
C ILE A 72 10.18 -11.76 11.87
N LEU A 73 10.12 -10.74 11.02
CA LEU A 73 9.18 -10.69 9.89
C LEU A 73 9.35 -11.88 8.95
N LEU A 74 10.60 -12.17 8.55
CA LEU A 74 10.90 -13.31 7.69
C LEU A 74 10.56 -14.64 8.35
N GLY A 75 10.85 -14.79 9.65
CA GLY A 75 10.50 -15.97 10.45
C GLY A 75 8.99 -16.21 10.58
N LEU A 76 8.20 -15.13 10.60
CA LEU A 76 6.73 -15.18 10.56
C LEU A 76 6.15 -15.35 9.15
N GLY A 77 7.00 -15.41 8.13
CA GLY A 77 6.60 -15.66 6.75
C GLY A 77 6.28 -14.42 5.91
N TYR A 78 6.47 -13.21 6.45
CA TYR A 78 6.33 -11.98 5.67
C TYR A 78 7.32 -11.96 4.49
N LYS A 79 6.86 -11.46 3.34
CA LYS A 79 7.66 -11.35 2.12
C LYS A 79 7.98 -9.90 1.79
N PRO A 80 9.27 -9.53 1.68
CA PRO A 80 9.66 -8.17 1.31
C PRO A 80 9.25 -7.86 -0.14
N ALA A 81 8.79 -6.63 -0.38
CA ALA A 81 8.39 -6.14 -1.68
C ALA A 81 9.03 -4.78 -2.02
N ILE A 82 9.25 -4.55 -3.31
CA ILE A 82 9.76 -3.30 -3.88
C ILE A 82 8.73 -2.67 -4.80
N VAL A 83 8.63 -1.35 -4.80
CA VAL A 83 7.75 -0.59 -5.69
C VAL A 83 8.57 -0.11 -6.88
N LYS A 84 8.33 -0.68 -8.07
CA LYS A 84 9.16 -0.43 -9.27
C LYS A 84 9.14 1.03 -9.76
N SER A 85 8.01 1.72 -9.56
CA SER A 85 7.71 2.99 -10.25
C SER A 85 7.81 4.23 -9.38
N GLU A 86 8.16 4.08 -8.10
CA GLU A 86 8.08 5.17 -7.13
C GLU A 86 9.40 5.26 -6.34
N PRO A 87 9.93 6.48 -6.14
CA PRO A 87 11.13 6.65 -5.34
C PRO A 87 10.82 6.27 -3.89
N GLN A 88 11.33 5.12 -3.46
CA GLN A 88 11.19 4.67 -2.08
C GLN A 88 12.06 5.55 -1.16
N PRO A 89 11.51 6.10 -0.07
CA PRO A 89 12.33 6.73 0.94
C PRO A 89 13.31 5.71 1.54
N PRO A 90 14.55 6.12 1.87
CA PRO A 90 15.47 5.26 2.61
C PRO A 90 14.82 4.78 3.90
N ASN A 91 15.14 3.58 4.37
CA ASN A 91 14.60 3.02 5.62
C ASN A 91 13.07 2.95 5.67
N VAL A 92 12.41 2.83 4.52
CA VAL A 92 10.99 2.47 4.42
C VAL A 92 10.91 1.20 3.60
N PHE A 93 10.42 0.13 4.23
CA PHE A 93 10.36 -1.20 3.64
C PHE A 93 8.91 -1.66 3.57
N HIS A 94 8.59 -2.44 2.54
CA HIS A 94 7.26 -3.00 2.36
C HIS A 94 7.33 -4.51 2.56
N TYR A 95 6.45 -5.04 3.39
CA TYR A 95 6.33 -6.47 3.66
C TYR A 95 4.89 -6.90 3.46
N TYR A 96 4.71 -8.12 2.97
CA TYR A 96 3.41 -8.75 2.78
C TYR A 96 3.32 -10.02 3.61
N GLY A 97 2.34 -10.04 4.50
CA GLY A 97 1.96 -11.23 5.26
C GLY A 97 0.66 -11.79 4.71
N PHE A 98 0.49 -13.10 4.78
CA PHE A 98 -0.78 -13.74 4.42
C PHE A 98 -1.42 -14.32 5.69
N ASP A 99 -2.61 -13.84 6.01
CA ASP A 99 -3.43 -14.38 7.09
C ASP A 99 -4.32 -15.51 6.55
N GLN A 100 -4.08 -16.73 7.03
CA GLN A 100 -4.78 -17.92 6.54
C GLN A 100 -6.21 -18.02 7.05
N GLN A 101 -6.54 -17.42 8.20
CA GLN A 101 -7.87 -17.56 8.80
C GLN A 101 -8.92 -16.82 7.97
N ILE A 102 -8.55 -15.65 7.47
CA ILE A 102 -9.44 -14.75 6.73
C ILE A 102 -9.06 -14.59 5.24
N ASP A 103 -8.09 -15.36 4.74
CA ASP A 103 -7.62 -15.34 3.35
C ASP A 103 -7.26 -13.93 2.86
N HIS A 104 -6.48 -13.21 3.69
CA HIS A 104 -6.18 -11.80 3.47
C HIS A 104 -4.69 -11.51 3.43
N LEU A 105 -4.28 -10.67 2.48
CA LEU A 105 -2.90 -10.19 2.35
C LEU A 105 -2.74 -8.87 3.11
N VAL A 106 -1.99 -8.92 4.19
CA VAL A 106 -1.69 -7.76 5.03
C VAL A 106 -0.44 -7.06 4.52
N HIS A 107 -0.54 -5.77 4.26
CA HIS A 107 0.61 -4.96 3.88
C HIS A 107 1.17 -4.23 5.10
N LEU A 108 2.42 -4.54 5.43
CA LEU A 108 3.15 -3.91 6.50
C LEU A 108 4.17 -2.92 5.91
N HIS A 109 4.02 -1.65 6.27
CA HIS A 109 5.04 -0.63 6.07
C HIS A 109 5.94 -0.56 7.30
N LEU A 110 7.22 -0.92 7.13
CA LEU A 110 8.23 -0.82 8.16
C LEU A 110 9.04 0.46 7.97
N TYR A 111 8.99 1.36 8.94
CA TYR A 111 9.70 2.64 8.97
C TYR A 111 10.85 2.58 9.97
N GLY A 112 12.06 2.91 9.53
CA GLY A 112 13.17 3.29 10.41
C GLY A 112 13.29 4.80 10.60
N ALA A 113 12.39 5.60 10.01
CA ALA A 113 12.34 7.05 10.20
C ALA A 113 10.97 7.63 9.83
N VAL A 114 10.66 8.81 10.37
CA VAL A 114 9.37 9.47 10.16
C VAL A 114 9.37 10.27 8.86
N TYR A 115 9.06 9.58 7.76
CA TYR A 115 8.78 10.19 6.47
C TYR A 115 7.32 10.62 6.38
N THR A 116 7.10 11.91 6.15
CA THR A 116 5.75 12.50 6.11
C THR A 116 5.69 13.74 5.21
N GLY A 117 4.60 14.49 5.29
CA GLY A 117 4.34 15.71 4.51
C GLY A 117 3.37 15.45 3.37
N GLU A 118 3.76 15.84 2.15
CA GLU A 118 2.93 15.71 0.95
C GLU A 118 2.70 14.24 0.59
N SER A 119 1.45 13.82 0.40
CA SER A 119 1.07 12.39 0.38
C SER A 119 1.74 11.58 -0.72
N PHE A 120 2.09 12.23 -1.84
CA PHE A 120 2.61 11.59 -3.03
C PHE A 120 4.13 11.41 -3.06
N ILE A 121 4.86 12.23 -2.30
CA ILE A 121 6.33 12.26 -2.36
C ILE A 121 7.00 12.15 -0.99
N ASN A 122 6.23 12.15 0.09
CA ASN A 122 6.73 12.15 1.47
C ASN A 122 7.82 13.21 1.65
N SER A 123 7.46 14.48 1.44
CA SER A 123 8.43 15.56 1.23
C SER A 123 9.29 15.92 2.43
N HIS A 124 8.99 15.45 3.63
CA HIS A 124 9.68 15.81 4.86
C HIS A 124 10.18 14.57 5.60
N LEU A 125 11.37 14.68 6.18
CA LEU A 125 11.91 13.75 7.17
C LEU A 125 11.90 14.45 8.52
N LEU A 126 10.89 14.18 9.34
CA LEU A 126 10.72 14.85 10.62
C LEU A 126 11.52 14.12 11.73
N PRO A 127 12.10 14.84 12.70
CA PRO A 127 12.91 14.27 13.78
C PRO A 127 12.04 13.69 14.91
N PHE A 128 11.01 12.93 14.55
CA PHE A 128 9.97 12.46 15.49
C PHE A 128 10.08 10.97 15.82
N ASP A 129 11.08 10.27 15.28
CA ASP A 129 11.31 8.86 15.55
C ASP A 129 11.52 8.60 17.04
N VAL A 130 12.45 9.33 17.66
CA VAL A 130 12.70 9.22 19.12
C VAL A 130 11.48 9.62 19.93
N MET A 131 10.80 10.71 19.53
CA MET A 131 9.60 11.19 20.22
C MET A 131 8.49 10.14 20.23
N LEU A 132 8.17 9.55 19.07
CA LEU A 132 7.08 8.59 18.90
C LEU A 132 7.39 7.23 19.54
N LEU A 133 8.66 6.82 19.55
CA LEU A 133 9.08 5.56 20.18
C LEU A 133 9.16 5.67 21.70
N ALA A 134 9.57 6.83 22.24
CA ALA A 134 9.72 7.04 23.68
C ALA A 134 8.39 7.28 24.40
N SER A 135 7.39 7.83 23.71
CA SER A 135 6.09 8.19 24.28
C SER A 135 5.06 7.08 24.10
N GLY A 136 5.41 5.82 24.37
CA GLY A 136 4.53 4.68 24.09
C GLY A 136 3.42 4.46 25.12
N ARG A 137 2.24 4.09 24.65
CA ARG A 137 1.20 3.36 25.40
C ARG A 137 0.91 2.04 24.71
N THR A 138 0.28 1.11 25.40
CA THR A 138 -0.10 -0.19 24.83
C THR A 138 -1.63 -0.26 24.71
N ILE A 139 -2.12 -0.61 23.52
CA ILE A 139 -3.53 -0.92 23.25
C ILE A 139 -3.56 -2.33 22.67
N ASP A 140 -4.27 -3.26 23.31
CA ASP A 140 -4.43 -4.64 22.82
C ASP A 140 -3.10 -5.33 22.46
N GLY A 141 -2.07 -5.11 23.27
CA GLY A 141 -0.72 -5.66 23.04
C GLY A 141 0.10 -4.93 21.97
N VAL A 142 -0.43 -3.87 21.36
CA VAL A 142 0.24 -3.04 20.36
C VAL A 142 0.77 -1.77 20.99
N LYS A 143 2.08 -1.52 20.90
CA LYS A 143 2.69 -0.24 21.28
C LYS A 143 2.26 0.84 20.28
N VAL A 144 1.73 1.95 20.76
CA VAL A 144 1.35 3.14 19.97
C VAL A 144 1.85 4.41 20.67
N PRO A 145 2.11 5.51 19.97
CA PRO A 145 2.48 6.79 20.59
C PRO A 145 1.41 7.33 21.55
N SER A 146 1.83 8.23 22.42
CA SER A 146 0.94 9.02 23.27
C SER A 146 0.10 9.92 22.38
N LYS A 147 -1.11 10.24 22.83
CA LYS A 147 -1.97 11.18 22.08
C LYS A 147 -1.27 12.52 21.83
N ALA A 148 -0.45 12.98 22.77
CA ALA A 148 0.32 14.21 22.62
C ALA A 148 1.35 14.12 21.48
N ALA A 149 2.13 13.04 21.43
CA ALA A 149 3.11 12.83 20.35
C ALA A 149 2.45 12.64 18.99
N GLU A 150 1.33 11.90 18.95
CA GLU A 150 0.53 11.71 17.74
C GLU A 150 -0.08 13.05 17.27
N LEU A 151 -0.60 13.88 18.18
CA LEU A 151 -1.11 15.22 17.89
C LEU A 151 -0.05 16.11 17.24
N VAL A 152 1.19 16.10 17.73
CA VAL A 152 2.30 16.87 17.15
C VAL A 152 2.55 16.43 15.70
N CYS A 153 2.72 15.13 15.49
CA CYS A 153 2.99 14.59 14.16
C CYS A 153 1.82 14.82 13.19
N PHE A 154 0.59 14.55 13.63
CA PHE A 154 -0.63 14.76 12.86
C PHE A 154 -0.81 16.22 12.46
N THR A 155 -0.74 17.15 13.42
CA THR A 155 -0.96 18.58 13.19
C THR A 155 0.01 19.11 12.15
N LEU A 156 1.31 18.86 12.33
CA LEU A 156 2.33 19.34 11.40
C LEU A 156 2.20 18.70 10.02
N LYS A 157 1.89 17.40 9.94
CA LYS A 157 1.61 16.70 8.67
C LYS A 157 0.46 17.35 7.92
N VAL A 158 -0.66 17.63 8.58
CA VAL A 158 -1.84 18.26 7.96
C VAL A 158 -1.51 19.65 7.43
N PHE A 159 -0.79 20.48 8.20
CA PHE A 159 -0.40 21.82 7.73
C PHE A 159 0.65 21.80 6.61
N VAL A 160 1.52 20.78 6.56
CA VAL A 160 2.34 20.56 5.36
C VAL A 160 1.45 20.24 4.17
N LYS A 161 0.47 19.34 4.31
CA LYS A 161 -0.46 18.96 3.23
C LYS A 161 -1.29 20.14 2.71
N TYR A 162 -1.77 21.04 3.57
CA TYR A 162 -2.49 22.25 3.13
C TYR A 162 -1.69 23.12 2.15
N GLY A 163 -0.35 23.09 2.19
CA GLY A 163 0.50 23.81 1.23
C GLY A 163 0.77 23.08 -0.09
N SER A 164 0.10 21.96 -0.36
CA SER A 164 0.22 21.17 -1.59
C SER A 164 -1.12 21.12 -2.30
N LEU A 165 -1.16 21.52 -3.57
CA LEU A 165 -2.39 21.61 -4.36
C LEU A 165 -3.10 20.25 -4.51
N LEU A 166 -2.33 19.17 -4.71
CA LEU A 166 -2.90 17.83 -4.86
C LEU A 166 -3.46 17.31 -3.54
N ASP A 167 -2.77 17.60 -2.44
CA ASP A 167 -3.26 17.24 -1.11
C ASP A 167 -4.46 18.09 -0.72
N LEU A 168 -4.57 19.34 -1.19
CA LEU A 168 -5.69 20.22 -0.89
C LEU A 168 -7.03 19.63 -1.34
N ILE A 169 -7.07 19.02 -2.53
CA ILE A 169 -8.27 18.34 -3.04
C ILE A 169 -8.68 17.19 -2.10
N TYR A 170 -7.70 16.41 -1.64
CA TYR A 170 -7.94 15.32 -0.68
C TYR A 170 -8.41 15.86 0.68
N LEU A 171 -7.75 16.88 1.22
CA LEU A 171 -8.09 17.47 2.52
C LEU A 171 -9.49 18.10 2.52
N LEU A 172 -9.92 18.71 1.40
CA LEU A 172 -11.26 19.29 1.30
C LEU A 172 -12.35 18.21 1.36
N ARG A 173 -12.09 17.03 0.79
CA ARG A 173 -13.03 15.89 0.84
C ARG A 173 -13.09 15.26 2.23
N GLU A 174 -11.95 15.12 2.91
CA GLU A 174 -11.83 14.45 4.21
C GLU A 174 -11.85 15.40 5.42
N THR A 175 -12.42 16.59 5.27
CA THR A 175 -12.39 17.62 6.34
C THR A 175 -12.99 17.09 7.64
N HIS A 176 -14.10 16.35 7.55
CA HIS A 176 -14.79 15.81 8.73
C HIS A 176 -13.95 14.74 9.46
N GLU A 177 -13.25 13.87 8.73
CA GLU A 177 -12.36 12.87 9.33
C GLU A 177 -11.17 13.55 10.03
N ILE A 178 -10.57 14.56 9.41
CA ILE A 178 -9.45 15.33 9.99
C ILE A 178 -9.89 16.02 11.28
N GLU A 179 -11.08 16.64 11.29
CA GLU A 179 -11.63 17.29 12.47
C GLU A 179 -12.00 16.28 13.56
N ALA A 180 -12.46 15.08 13.19
CA ALA A 180 -12.73 14.00 14.14
C ALA A 180 -11.44 13.46 14.77
N GLU A 181 -10.40 13.20 13.98
CA GLU A 181 -9.08 12.76 14.47
C GLU A 181 -8.44 13.83 15.37
N ALA A 182 -8.49 15.10 14.97
CA ALA A 182 -8.01 16.22 15.80
C ALA A 182 -8.72 16.28 17.16
N ARG A 183 -10.06 16.16 17.17
CA ARG A 183 -10.85 16.12 18.41
C ARG A 183 -10.51 14.92 19.27
N TRP A 184 -10.33 13.74 18.68
CA TRP A 184 -9.97 12.52 19.42
C TRP A 184 -8.57 12.59 20.06
N LEU A 185 -7.61 13.23 19.37
CA LEU A 185 -6.25 13.45 19.86
C LEU A 185 -6.17 14.48 20.99
N LEU A 186 -7.11 15.43 21.00
CA LEU A 186 -7.26 16.44 22.06
C LEU A 186 -8.10 15.93 23.24
N ALA A 187 -8.98 14.96 23.01
CA ALA A 187 -9.80 14.38 24.06
C ALA A 187 -8.91 13.77 25.15
N ASP A 188 -9.15 14.19 26.39
CA ASP A 188 -8.45 13.73 27.60
C ASP A 188 -6.93 14.01 27.61
N ASN A 189 -6.47 14.97 26.80
CA ASN A 189 -5.05 15.28 26.63
C ASN A 189 -4.72 16.73 26.97
N ASP A 190 -3.68 16.95 27.75
CA ASP A 190 -3.17 18.28 28.05
C ASP A 190 -2.32 18.76 26.88
N LEU A 191 -2.75 19.85 26.23
CA LEU A 191 -1.98 20.49 25.17
C LEU A 191 -0.56 20.84 25.63
N SER A 192 -0.36 21.07 26.93
CA SER A 192 0.95 21.35 27.54
C SER A 192 1.96 20.22 27.31
N GLU A 193 1.55 18.94 27.30
CA GLU A 193 2.45 17.84 26.97
C GLU A 193 2.91 17.94 25.50
N ALA A 194 1.96 18.15 24.59
CA ALA A 194 2.28 18.31 23.16
C ALA A 194 3.20 19.51 22.92
N LEU A 195 3.02 20.61 23.65
CA LEU A 195 3.89 21.78 23.59
C LEU A 195 5.32 21.49 24.05
N ARG A 196 5.49 20.78 25.17
CA ARG A 196 6.82 20.32 25.62
C ARG A 196 7.50 19.42 24.59
N LEU A 197 6.72 18.55 23.93
CA LEU A 197 7.24 17.69 22.86
C LEU A 197 7.66 18.50 21.63
N VAL A 198 6.88 19.51 21.22
CA VAL A 198 7.25 20.42 20.13
C VAL A 198 8.51 21.19 20.46
N GLU A 199 8.60 21.78 21.65
CA GLU A 199 9.78 22.52 22.10
C GLU A 199 11.04 21.62 22.07
N LYS A 200 10.93 20.40 22.59
CA LYS A 200 12.05 19.46 22.68
C LYS A 200 12.49 18.90 21.32
N TYR A 201 11.55 18.47 20.48
CA TYR A 201 11.86 17.71 19.26
C TYR A 201 11.72 18.53 17.96
N CYS A 202 11.01 19.66 17.99
CA CYS A 202 10.76 20.51 16.83
C CYS A 202 10.85 22.02 17.16
N PRO A 203 11.96 22.51 17.77
CA PRO A 203 12.05 23.89 18.27
C PRO A 203 11.90 24.98 17.20
N VAL A 204 11.97 24.61 15.92
CA VAL A 204 11.71 25.54 14.80
C VAL A 204 10.26 26.00 14.72
N ILE A 205 9.33 25.24 15.32
CA ILE A 205 7.93 25.60 15.49
C ILE A 205 7.76 26.21 16.88
N GLU A 206 7.51 27.52 16.91
CA GLU A 206 7.15 28.22 18.14
C GLU A 206 5.83 27.70 18.71
N GLU A 207 5.74 27.65 20.03
CA GLU A 207 4.53 27.26 20.77
C GLU A 207 3.27 27.98 20.25
N GLN A 208 3.33 29.30 20.10
CA GLN A 208 2.20 30.10 19.61
C GLN A 208 1.74 29.67 18.21
N LEU A 209 2.68 29.31 17.33
CA LEU A 209 2.35 28.80 16.00
C LEU A 209 1.69 27.42 16.10
N PHE A 210 2.16 26.55 16.99
CA PHE A 210 1.55 25.24 17.20
C PHE A 210 0.13 25.33 17.79
N VAL A 211 -0.08 26.16 18.81
CA VAL A 211 -1.43 26.43 19.37
C VAL A 211 -2.37 26.95 18.27
N LYS A 212 -1.88 27.85 17.41
CA LYS A 212 -2.63 28.35 16.26
C LYS A 212 -2.97 27.25 15.25
N CYS A 213 -2.08 26.28 15.06
CA CYS A 213 -2.35 25.11 14.21
C CYS A 213 -3.49 24.27 14.80
N VAL A 214 -3.36 23.88 16.06
CA VAL A 214 -4.37 23.05 16.77
C VAL A 214 -5.74 23.73 16.76
N SER A 215 -5.83 24.99 17.17
CA SER A 215 -7.10 25.75 17.15
C SER A 215 -7.71 25.91 15.75
N THR A 216 -6.88 25.93 14.71
CA THR A 216 -7.35 26.01 13.31
C THR A 216 -7.87 24.66 12.80
N LEU A 217 -7.41 23.53 13.37
CA LEU A 217 -7.91 22.19 13.03
C LEU A 217 -9.17 21.83 13.79
N SER A 218 -9.27 22.23 15.07
CA SER A 218 -10.38 21.82 15.94
C SER A 218 -11.65 22.64 15.78
N ALA A 219 -11.59 23.78 15.08
CA ALA A 219 -12.72 24.67 14.87
C ALA A 219 -12.98 24.92 13.37
N PRO A 220 -14.24 25.13 12.97
CA PRO A 220 -14.56 25.57 11.62
C PRO A 220 -13.85 26.89 11.32
N THR A 221 -12.94 26.87 10.35
CA THR A 221 -12.16 28.04 9.95
C THR A 221 -12.07 28.13 8.43
N SER A 222 -11.96 29.36 7.91
CA SER A 222 -11.86 29.59 6.47
C SER A 222 -10.60 28.97 5.87
N LEU A 223 -10.70 28.52 4.62
CA LEU A 223 -9.58 27.93 3.89
C LEU A 223 -8.38 28.88 3.81
N VAL A 224 -8.63 30.18 3.63
CA VAL A 224 -7.58 31.21 3.59
C VAL A 224 -6.77 31.23 4.89
N LYS A 225 -7.43 31.09 6.05
CA LYS A 225 -6.75 31.02 7.35
C LYS A 225 -5.90 29.75 7.44
N ARG A 226 -6.44 28.59 7.04
CA ARG A 226 -5.72 27.31 7.00
C ARG A 226 -4.47 27.40 6.11
N LEU A 227 -4.59 27.96 4.91
CA LEU A 227 -3.48 28.17 3.98
C LEU A 227 -2.42 29.14 4.52
N ARG A 228 -2.84 30.22 5.20
CA ARG A 228 -1.91 31.19 5.81
C ARG A 228 -1.08 30.53 6.92
N VAL A 229 -1.71 29.75 7.78
CA VAL A 229 -1.02 28.98 8.84
C VAL A 229 -0.11 27.93 8.22
N ALA A 230 -0.59 27.19 7.21
CA ALA A 230 0.20 26.21 6.47
C ALA A 230 1.48 26.82 5.87
N TRP A 231 1.39 28.03 5.32
CA TRP A 231 2.56 28.74 4.80
C TRP A 231 3.59 29.05 5.91
N GLN A 232 3.14 29.50 7.08
CA GLN A 232 4.02 29.73 8.24
C GLN A 232 4.73 28.44 8.66
N VAL A 233 3.97 27.35 8.86
CA VAL A 233 4.50 26.03 9.23
C VAL A 233 5.51 25.53 8.19
N ARG A 234 5.19 25.58 6.90
CA ARG A 234 6.09 25.09 5.83
C ARG A 234 7.37 25.89 5.72
N ARG A 235 7.36 27.19 6.02
CA ARG A 235 8.60 27.97 6.09
C ARG A 235 9.50 27.49 7.22
N ARG A 236 8.94 27.23 8.40
CA ARG A 236 9.69 26.72 9.56
C ARG A 236 10.20 25.29 9.35
N LEU A 237 9.36 24.41 8.82
CA LEU A 237 9.71 23.00 8.54
C LEU A 237 10.58 22.80 7.29
N LYS A 238 10.96 23.88 6.58
CA LYS A 238 11.82 23.79 5.39
C LYS A 238 13.15 23.07 5.66
N ILE A 239 13.69 23.20 6.87
CA ILE A 239 14.93 22.52 7.29
C ILE A 239 14.80 20.98 7.22
N TYR A 240 13.59 20.46 7.40
CA TYR A 240 13.28 19.02 7.33
C TYR A 240 12.81 18.59 5.92
N SER A 241 12.80 19.50 4.95
CA SER A 241 12.41 19.20 3.57
C SER A 241 13.47 18.34 2.88
N ARG A 242 13.05 17.22 2.31
CA ARG A 242 13.91 16.32 1.52
C ARG A 242 14.21 16.86 0.12
N TYR A 243 13.41 17.83 -0.33
CA TYR A 243 13.47 18.33 -1.70
C TYR A 243 13.69 19.83 -1.69
N SER A 244 14.60 20.29 -2.55
CA SER A 244 14.60 21.67 -3.02
C SER A 244 13.36 21.94 -3.88
N ARG A 245 13.08 23.22 -4.21
CA ARG A 245 11.91 23.58 -5.04
C ARG A 245 11.92 22.87 -6.40
N LEU A 246 13.08 22.82 -7.06
CA LEU A 246 13.25 22.16 -8.36
C LEU A 246 13.17 20.64 -8.24
N GLN A 247 13.78 20.07 -7.19
CA GLN A 247 13.69 18.63 -6.95
C GLN A 247 12.25 18.21 -6.66
N ARG A 248 11.49 19.02 -5.91
CA ARG A 248 10.06 18.78 -5.65
C ARG A 248 9.26 18.77 -6.95
N LEU A 249 9.46 19.76 -7.82
CA LEU A 249 8.82 19.80 -9.13
C LEU A 249 9.18 18.56 -9.96
N SER A 250 10.47 18.20 -10.04
CA SER A 250 10.92 17.00 -10.77
C SER A 250 10.33 15.71 -10.20
N ALA A 251 10.15 15.61 -8.88
CA ALA A 251 9.55 14.45 -8.23
C ALA A 251 8.08 14.30 -8.65
N TYR A 252 7.32 15.40 -8.67
CA TYR A 252 5.94 15.39 -9.17
C TYR A 252 5.87 15.06 -10.67
N ILE A 253 6.74 15.65 -11.50
CA ILE A 253 6.79 15.32 -12.94
C ILE A 253 7.05 13.83 -13.14
N ARG A 254 8.04 13.25 -12.43
CA ARG A 254 8.31 11.80 -12.49
C ARG A 254 7.12 10.97 -12.04
N LEU A 255 6.42 11.40 -10.98
CA LEU A 255 5.23 10.72 -10.49
C LEU A 255 4.09 10.73 -11.51
N PHE A 256 3.79 11.89 -12.10
CA PHE A 256 2.77 12.02 -13.13
C PHE A 256 3.13 11.26 -14.40
N TRP A 257 4.39 11.32 -14.82
CA TRP A 257 4.89 10.54 -15.96
C TRP A 257 4.75 9.04 -15.72
N GLY A 258 5.14 8.57 -14.52
CA GLY A 258 4.96 7.18 -14.12
C GLY A 258 3.50 6.74 -14.06
N HIS A 259 2.60 7.63 -13.62
CA HIS A 259 1.16 7.36 -13.62
C HIS A 259 0.58 7.31 -15.03
N GLY A 260 0.92 8.26 -15.90
CA GLY A 260 0.50 8.29 -17.31
C GLY A 260 0.96 7.04 -18.06
N ARG A 261 2.23 6.65 -17.91
CA ARG A 261 2.77 5.42 -18.51
C ARG A 261 2.06 4.17 -18.01
N ARG A 262 1.71 4.11 -16.71
CA ARG A 262 0.93 2.99 -16.13
C ARG A 262 -0.47 2.90 -16.75
N ARG A 263 -1.15 4.04 -16.91
CA ARG A 263 -2.48 4.09 -17.52
C ARG A 263 -2.46 3.61 -18.97
N LEU A 264 -1.46 4.01 -19.75
CA LEU A 264 -1.25 3.54 -21.13
C LEU A 264 -0.91 2.04 -21.20
N ALA A 265 -0.22 1.50 -20.20
CA ALA A 265 0.16 0.09 -20.13
C ALA A 265 -0.91 -0.83 -19.49
N GLY A 266 -2.15 -0.36 -19.32
CA GLY A 266 -3.26 -1.15 -18.77
C GLY A 266 -3.26 -1.28 -17.24
N ASN A 267 -2.70 -0.29 -16.54
CA ASN A 267 -2.79 -0.13 -15.08
C ASN A 267 -2.24 -1.32 -14.26
N LYS A 268 -1.18 -1.98 -14.75
CA LYS A 268 -0.53 -3.07 -14.02
C LYS A 268 0.13 -2.55 -12.74
N LYS A 269 -0.24 -3.14 -11.60
CA LYS A 269 0.38 -2.87 -10.29
C LYS A 269 1.88 -3.16 -10.35
N SER A 270 2.66 -2.41 -9.57
CA SER A 270 4.12 -2.31 -9.73
C SER A 270 4.94 -2.90 -8.57
N LYS A 271 4.30 -3.62 -7.65
CA LYS A 271 5.01 -4.27 -6.55
C LYS A 271 5.62 -5.59 -7.01
N LEU A 272 6.91 -5.76 -6.73
CA LEU A 272 7.67 -6.97 -7.00
C LEU A 272 8.15 -7.54 -5.67
N LEU A 273 8.18 -8.85 -5.53
CA LEU A 273 8.85 -9.48 -4.40
C LEU A 273 10.36 -9.24 -4.50
N HIS A 274 10.98 -8.84 -3.39
CA HIS A 274 12.39 -8.46 -3.35
C HIS A 274 13.32 -9.65 -3.63
N SER A 275 12.96 -10.83 -3.12
CA SER A 275 13.72 -12.08 -3.30
C SER A 275 13.49 -12.76 -4.67
N GLY A 276 12.87 -12.08 -5.63
CA GLY A 276 12.39 -12.67 -6.88
C GLY A 276 10.95 -13.16 -6.79
N GLY A 277 10.41 -13.64 -7.92
CA GLY A 277 9.02 -14.09 -8.03
C GLY A 277 8.83 -15.60 -7.83
N ALA A 278 7.58 -16.05 -7.94
CA ALA A 278 7.22 -17.47 -7.98
C ALA A 278 6.65 -17.84 -9.36
N ILE A 279 6.91 -19.06 -9.81
CA ILE A 279 6.25 -19.66 -10.97
C ILE A 279 5.23 -20.67 -10.45
N VAL A 280 3.96 -20.45 -10.75
CA VAL A 280 2.87 -21.36 -10.40
C VAL A 280 2.39 -22.04 -11.67
N ALA A 281 2.55 -23.36 -11.74
CA ALA A 281 2.10 -24.18 -12.86
C ALA A 281 0.83 -24.93 -12.49
N PHE A 282 -0.25 -24.71 -13.25
CA PHE A 282 -1.48 -25.49 -13.14
C PHE A 282 -1.43 -26.62 -14.17
N VAL A 283 -1.31 -27.86 -13.69
CA VAL A 283 -1.20 -29.07 -14.54
C VAL A 283 -2.40 -29.98 -14.26
N GLY A 284 -2.98 -30.53 -15.33
CA GLY A 284 -4.16 -31.39 -15.22
C GLY A 284 -4.82 -31.66 -16.58
N PRO A 285 -5.71 -32.65 -16.66
CA PRO A 285 -6.38 -33.07 -17.89
C PRO A 285 -7.22 -31.95 -18.53
N GLU A 286 -7.63 -32.09 -19.78
CA GLU A 286 -8.50 -31.11 -20.45
C GLU A 286 -9.81 -30.90 -19.66
N ALA A 287 -10.39 -29.69 -19.73
CA ALA A 287 -11.60 -29.29 -19.00
C ALA A 287 -11.54 -29.32 -17.45
N SER A 288 -10.37 -29.51 -16.82
CA SER A 288 -10.19 -29.46 -15.35
C SER A 288 -10.24 -28.06 -14.71
N GLY A 289 -10.62 -27.01 -15.44
CA GLY A 289 -10.70 -25.65 -14.88
C GLY A 289 -9.38 -24.90 -14.72
N LYS A 290 -8.26 -25.40 -15.27
CA LYS A 290 -6.93 -24.73 -15.22
C LYS A 290 -6.97 -23.25 -15.61
N SER A 291 -7.69 -22.91 -16.68
CA SER A 291 -7.81 -21.52 -17.16
C SER A 291 -8.51 -20.64 -16.12
N THR A 292 -9.52 -21.17 -15.43
CA THR A 292 -10.21 -20.49 -14.34
C THR A 292 -9.26 -20.26 -13.16
N LEU A 293 -8.50 -21.29 -12.73
CA LEU A 293 -7.53 -21.15 -11.66
C LEU A 293 -6.42 -20.15 -11.97
N VAL A 294 -5.93 -20.13 -13.22
CA VAL A 294 -4.95 -19.13 -13.69
C VAL A 294 -5.55 -17.72 -13.63
N TRP A 295 -6.81 -17.56 -14.03
CA TRP A 295 -7.50 -16.26 -14.00
C TRP A 295 -7.69 -15.77 -12.56
N GLU A 296 -8.26 -16.60 -11.68
CA GLU A 296 -8.49 -16.25 -10.27
C GLU A 296 -7.18 -15.93 -9.55
N CYS A 297 -6.16 -16.79 -9.70
CA CYS A 297 -4.84 -16.57 -9.09
C CYS A 297 -4.19 -15.29 -9.61
N SER A 298 -4.29 -15.03 -10.93
CA SER A 298 -3.77 -13.79 -11.51
C SER A 298 -4.55 -12.55 -11.08
N HIS A 299 -5.86 -12.68 -10.85
CA HIS A 299 -6.70 -11.58 -10.39
C HIS A 299 -6.39 -11.24 -8.94
N TRP A 300 -6.38 -12.25 -8.06
CA TRP A 300 -6.06 -12.11 -6.64
C TRP A 300 -4.64 -11.56 -6.44
N LEU A 301 -3.60 -12.24 -6.92
CA LEU A 301 -2.22 -11.77 -6.77
C LEU A 301 -1.97 -10.48 -7.54
N GLY A 302 -2.63 -10.30 -8.69
CA GLY A 302 -2.52 -9.10 -9.53
C GLY A 302 -3.09 -7.83 -8.91
N SER A 303 -3.92 -7.96 -7.86
CA SER A 303 -4.39 -6.81 -7.07
C SER A 303 -3.24 -6.09 -6.36
N VAL A 304 -2.15 -6.83 -6.04
CA VAL A 304 -1.00 -6.35 -5.29
C VAL A 304 0.29 -6.38 -6.13
N PHE A 305 0.62 -7.54 -6.69
CA PHE A 305 1.91 -7.83 -7.32
C PHE A 305 1.85 -7.73 -8.84
N THR A 306 3.01 -7.55 -9.47
CA THR A 306 3.14 -7.73 -10.91
C THR A 306 3.06 -9.23 -11.26
N VAL A 307 1.95 -9.64 -11.89
CA VAL A 307 1.73 -11.01 -12.36
C VAL A 307 1.82 -11.08 -13.88
N LYS A 308 2.43 -12.15 -14.40
CA LYS A 308 2.45 -12.50 -15.83
C LYS A 308 1.90 -13.91 -16.01
N THR A 309 0.84 -14.03 -16.79
CA THR A 309 0.28 -15.32 -17.19
C THR A 309 0.88 -15.78 -18.51
N VAL A 310 1.25 -17.06 -18.59
CA VAL A 310 1.78 -17.70 -19.80
C VAL A 310 0.98 -18.97 -20.04
N HIS A 311 0.48 -19.15 -21.27
CA HIS A 311 -0.27 -20.34 -21.66
C HIS A 311 0.63 -21.24 -22.49
N ALA A 312 0.99 -22.41 -21.96
CA ALA A 312 1.79 -23.43 -22.64
C ALA A 312 0.92 -24.29 -23.59
N GLY A 313 0.20 -23.64 -24.51
CA GLY A 313 -0.73 -24.27 -25.44
C GLY A 313 -1.21 -23.29 -26.52
N LYS A 314 -2.33 -23.57 -27.18
CA LYS A 314 -2.91 -22.64 -28.17
C LYS A 314 -3.42 -21.38 -27.45
N PRO A 315 -2.83 -20.20 -27.67
CA PRO A 315 -3.25 -19.00 -26.97
C PRO A 315 -4.70 -18.63 -27.36
N PRO A 316 -5.47 -18.00 -26.45
CA PRO A 316 -6.71 -17.32 -26.84
C PRO A 316 -6.39 -16.29 -27.93
N ALA A 317 -7.34 -16.06 -28.83
CA ALA A 317 -7.11 -15.12 -29.94
C ALA A 317 -6.96 -13.71 -29.37
N SER A 318 -5.80 -13.10 -29.58
CA SER A 318 -5.61 -11.67 -29.34
C SER A 318 -6.31 -10.86 -30.43
N TRP A 319 -6.56 -9.57 -30.23
CA TRP A 319 -7.17 -8.71 -31.27
C TRP A 319 -6.39 -8.73 -32.60
N LEU A 320 -5.05 -8.89 -32.53
CA LEU A 320 -4.18 -9.02 -33.70
C LEU A 320 -4.29 -10.40 -34.39
N THR A 321 -4.65 -11.45 -33.65
CA THR A 321 -4.72 -12.83 -34.18
C THR A 321 -6.15 -13.33 -34.38
N ALA A 322 -7.16 -12.61 -33.88
CA ALA A 322 -8.58 -12.91 -34.07
C ALA A 322 -8.99 -12.87 -35.55
N PRO A 323 -8.62 -11.86 -36.37
CA PRO A 323 -8.95 -11.85 -37.79
C PRO A 323 -8.37 -13.09 -38.49
N ALA A 324 -7.09 -13.39 -38.27
CA ALA A 324 -6.45 -14.58 -38.83
C ALA A 324 -7.16 -15.87 -38.38
N LYS A 325 -7.52 -16.00 -37.09
CA LYS A 325 -8.21 -17.18 -36.55
C LYS A 325 -9.62 -17.37 -37.11
N HIS A 326 -10.34 -16.30 -37.43
CA HIS A 326 -11.67 -16.35 -38.04
C HIS A 326 -11.63 -16.48 -39.57
N LEU A 327 -10.61 -15.92 -40.23
CA LEU A 327 -10.39 -16.04 -41.67
C LEU A 327 -9.78 -17.39 -42.06
N LEU A 328 -8.95 -18.02 -41.22
CA LEU A 328 -8.32 -19.30 -41.51
C LEU A 328 -9.32 -20.44 -41.81
N PRO A 329 -10.41 -20.64 -41.03
CA PRO A 329 -11.44 -21.61 -41.35
C PRO A 329 -12.16 -21.32 -42.66
N LEU A 330 -12.45 -20.04 -42.95
CA LEU A 330 -13.08 -19.60 -44.20
C LEU A 330 -12.15 -19.82 -45.40
N LEU A 331 -10.88 -19.43 -45.29
CA LEU A 331 -9.84 -19.69 -46.29
C LEU A 331 -9.66 -21.20 -46.53
N ARG A 332 -9.73 -22.03 -45.49
CA ARG A 332 -9.70 -23.51 -45.61
C ARG A 332 -10.94 -24.10 -46.28
N HIS A 333 -12.07 -23.39 -46.25
CA HIS A 333 -13.29 -23.78 -46.97
C HIS A 333 -13.17 -23.45 -48.48
N PHE A 334 -12.60 -22.30 -48.82
CA PHE A 334 -12.45 -21.85 -50.22
C PHE A 334 -11.18 -22.38 -50.92
N LEU A 335 -10.17 -22.84 -50.18
CA LEU A 335 -8.90 -23.35 -50.72
C LEU A 335 -8.59 -24.77 -50.18
N PRO A 336 -9.38 -25.80 -50.54
CA PRO A 336 -9.22 -27.16 -50.04
C PRO A 336 -7.88 -27.82 -50.47
N HIS A 337 -7.19 -27.28 -51.48
CA HIS A 337 -5.93 -27.81 -52.01
C HIS A 337 -4.71 -27.57 -51.12
N PHE A 338 -4.82 -26.75 -50.06
CA PHE A 338 -3.73 -26.52 -49.09
C PHE A 338 -3.86 -27.34 -47.80
N ARG A 339 -4.68 -28.40 -47.79
CA ARG A 339 -4.70 -29.38 -46.68
C ARG A 339 -3.35 -30.10 -46.61
N THR A 340 -2.64 -29.92 -45.50
CA THR A 340 -1.34 -30.55 -45.20
C THR A 340 -1.40 -32.06 -44.91
N THR A 341 -2.46 -32.76 -45.32
CA THR A 341 -2.57 -34.23 -45.22
C THR A 341 -1.97 -34.97 -46.42
N ARG A 342 -1.32 -34.28 -47.36
CA ARG A 342 -0.62 -34.90 -48.51
C ARG A 342 0.91 -34.87 -48.44
N LEU A 343 1.50 -34.46 -47.31
CA LEU A 343 2.96 -34.43 -47.14
C LEU A 343 3.54 -35.69 -46.50
N GLU A 344 2.73 -36.58 -45.91
CA GLU A 344 3.24 -37.83 -45.32
C GLU A 344 3.33 -39.00 -46.31
N SER A 345 2.67 -38.96 -47.47
CA SER A 345 2.65 -40.10 -48.42
C SER A 345 3.77 -40.10 -49.47
N ARG A 346 4.74 -39.19 -49.40
CA ARG A 346 5.87 -39.12 -50.36
C ARG A 346 7.24 -39.45 -49.77
N ALA A 347 7.29 -39.93 -48.52
CA ALA A 347 8.54 -40.18 -47.81
C ALA A 347 8.77 -41.66 -47.45
N PHE A 348 8.42 -42.61 -48.30
CA PHE A 348 8.99 -43.98 -48.24
C PHE A 348 9.01 -44.60 -49.65
N PRO A 349 10.18 -44.87 -50.25
CA PRO A 349 10.26 -45.82 -51.34
C PRO A 349 9.97 -47.22 -50.77
N ALA A 350 8.96 -47.89 -51.32
CA ALA A 350 8.76 -49.31 -51.12
C ALA A 350 9.95 -50.06 -51.73
N ASN A 351 10.79 -50.66 -50.89
CA ASN A 351 11.74 -51.67 -51.36
C ASN A 351 10.96 -52.94 -51.66
N ALA A 352 11.12 -53.39 -52.90
CA ALA A 352 10.66 -54.64 -53.43
C ALA A 352 11.32 -55.84 -52.74
N THR A 353 10.54 -56.89 -52.55
CA THR A 353 10.94 -58.28 -52.83
C THR A 353 10.09 -58.78 -53.97
#